data_AF-A0A2E0S314-F1
#
_entry.id   AF-A0A2E0S314-F1
#
_cell.length_a   1.000
_cell.length_b   1.000
_cell.length_c   1.000
_cell.angle_alpha   90.00
_cell.angle_beta   90.00
_cell.angle_gamma   90.00
#
_symmetry.space_group_name_H-M   'P 1'
#
loop_
_entity.id
_entity.type
_entity.pdbx_description
1 polymer ?
#
loop_
_entity_poly.entity_id
_entity_poly.type
_entity_poly.pdbx_seq_one_letter_code
_entity_poly.pdbx_strand_id
1 'polypeptide(L)'
;MTQYRHLYWDSGNKDLRQFSDSELEILSYFLRKRYADLLNTVNTTPGYVANAGEGQIDSTFSTLGTAVNGVRSAGSTTEPDDDTPTGGAEPDTSFGSDQTTLTNTTTTYYQAYSHTTAYGSTEQETLNNMGLLYWSSPDLKIGPDAETDLVDTLANHCLTQMETGDEVGSYRIATSAPNTASGITGGWVDKGTFFLDTIYSAATNATYKLWLKTANTTEPSTPANYIRWDSTNSEIQLESSTDYSASSKIINDAYLKIIYRRHLLYNVSTTNSGTHRGTFEDKKYDSYTNVLSGPSGGVYTRTYTPTGSLVDNTGPYYFITPGQRTP
;
A
#
# COMPACT_ATOMS: atom_id res chain seq x y z
N MET A 1 -17.72 18.93 16.07
CA MET A 1 -17.86 18.01 14.93
C MET A 1 -19.17 17.28 15.11
N THR A 2 -20.08 17.34 14.13
CA THR A 2 -21.42 16.71 14.22
C THR A 2 -21.37 15.38 13.50
N GLN A 3 -21.49 14.27 14.22
CA GLN A 3 -21.50 12.94 13.63
C GLN A 3 -22.95 12.55 13.30
N TYR A 4 -23.26 12.31 12.02
CA TYR A 4 -24.59 11.90 11.59
C TYR A 4 -24.73 10.38 11.64
N ARG A 5 -25.41 9.86 12.67
CA ARG A 5 -25.56 8.40 12.81
C ARG A 5 -26.55 7.86 11.79
N HIS A 6 -26.12 6.82 11.08
CA HIS A 6 -26.98 6.07 10.17
C HIS A 6 -28.15 5.48 10.96
N LEU A 7 -29.30 5.34 10.30
CA LEU A 7 -30.43 4.60 10.82
C LEU A 7 -30.50 3.22 10.18
N TYR A 8 -30.94 2.22 10.94
CA TYR A 8 -31.30 0.90 10.44
C TYR A 8 -32.69 0.51 10.92
N TRP A 9 -33.26 -0.47 10.22
CA TRP A 9 -34.47 -1.15 10.64
C TRP A 9 -34.11 -2.38 11.48
N ASP A 10 -34.43 -2.36 12.77
CA ASP A 10 -34.32 -3.54 13.62
C ASP A 10 -35.53 -4.44 13.37
N SER A 11 -35.33 -5.49 12.58
CA SER A 11 -36.40 -6.42 12.23
C SER A 11 -36.92 -7.22 13.42
N GLY A 12 -36.11 -7.41 14.47
CA GLY A 12 -36.49 -8.14 15.68
C GLY A 12 -37.44 -7.32 16.55
N ASN A 13 -37.09 -6.05 16.78
CA ASN A 13 -37.90 -5.14 17.60
C ASN A 13 -38.94 -4.34 16.81
N LYS A 14 -38.87 -4.38 15.47
CA LYS A 14 -39.76 -3.68 14.53
C LYS A 14 -39.76 -2.16 14.74
N ASP A 15 -38.58 -1.61 15.00
CA ASP A 15 -38.37 -0.19 15.21
C ASP A 15 -37.17 0.35 14.40
N LEU A 16 -37.13 1.67 14.27
CA LEU A 16 -36.04 2.38 13.60
C LEU A 16 -35.01 2.76 14.65
N ARG A 17 -33.74 2.41 14.43
CA ARG A 17 -32.67 2.62 15.41
C ARG A 17 -31.49 3.34 14.80
N GLN A 18 -30.77 4.09 15.63
CA GLN A 18 -29.46 4.62 15.29
C GLN A 18 -28.40 3.55 15.47
N PHE A 19 -27.43 3.50 14.57
CA PHE A 19 -26.23 2.70 14.77
C PHE A 19 -25.51 3.13 16.06
N SER A 20 -25.26 2.16 16.92
CA SER A 20 -24.29 2.24 18.02
C SER A 20 -22.86 2.39 17.48
N ASP A 21 -21.92 2.75 18.34
CA ASP A 21 -20.50 2.87 17.95
C ASP A 21 -19.95 1.54 17.43
N SER A 22 -20.34 0.42 18.05
CA SER A 22 -19.96 -0.91 17.58
C SER A 22 -20.52 -1.23 16.20
N GLU A 23 -21.77 -0.86 15.91
CA GLU A 23 -22.36 -1.11 14.60
C GLU A 23 -21.73 -0.20 13.54
N LEU A 24 -21.39 1.05 13.88
CA LEU A 24 -20.66 1.96 13.00
C LEU A 24 -19.25 1.44 12.70
N GLU A 25 -18.54 0.86 13.67
CA GLU A 25 -17.24 0.23 13.43
C GLU A 25 -17.38 -0.90 12.40
N ILE A 26 -18.36 -1.78 12.58
CA ILE A 26 -18.64 -2.88 11.64
C ILE A 26 -18.93 -2.33 10.24
N LEU A 27 -19.81 -1.33 10.12
CA LEU A 27 -20.12 -0.69 8.84
C LEU A 27 -18.86 -0.08 8.20
N SER A 28 -18.02 0.57 9.01
CA SER A 28 -16.77 1.16 8.55
C SER A 28 -15.79 0.11 8.01
N TYR A 29 -15.71 -1.05 8.66
CA TYR A 29 -14.87 -2.16 8.18
C TYR A 29 -15.34 -2.68 6.81
N PHE A 30 -16.66 -2.87 6.62
CA PHE A 30 -17.19 -3.31 5.32
C PHE A 30 -17.03 -2.25 4.23
N LEU A 31 -17.05 -0.96 4.59
CA LEU A 31 -16.72 0.14 3.70
C LEU A 31 -15.25 0.11 3.27
N ARG A 32 -14.32 -0.12 4.22
CA ARG A 32 -12.89 -0.32 3.92
C ARG A 32 -12.65 -1.54 3.03
N LYS A 33 -13.31 -2.66 3.31
CA LYS A 33 -13.23 -3.90 2.52
C LYS A 33 -13.69 -3.67 1.08
N ARG A 34 -14.83 -2.99 0.90
CA ARG A 34 -15.33 -2.60 -0.43
C ARG A 34 -14.34 -1.71 -1.18
N TYR A 35 -13.77 -0.74 -0.48
CA TYR A 35 -12.75 0.11 -1.05
C TYR A 35 -11.51 -0.70 -1.47
N ALA A 36 -11.09 -1.65 -0.65
CA ALA A 36 -9.99 -2.57 -1.01
C ALA A 36 -10.31 -3.44 -2.23
N ASP A 37 -11.56 -3.91 -2.38
CA ASP A 37 -12.00 -4.63 -3.58
C ASP A 37 -11.96 -3.74 -4.83
N LEU A 38 -12.35 -2.47 -4.69
CA LEU A 38 -12.20 -1.46 -5.76
C LEU A 38 -10.72 -1.27 -6.12
N LEU A 39 -9.84 -1.07 -5.14
CA LEU A 39 -8.40 -0.98 -5.36
C LEU A 39 -7.83 -2.22 -6.06
N ASN A 40 -8.37 -3.39 -5.73
CA ASN A 40 -7.90 -4.63 -6.31
C ASN A 40 -8.28 -4.77 -7.79
N THR A 41 -9.38 -4.13 -8.22
CA THR A 41 -9.96 -4.24 -9.57
C THR A 41 -9.70 -3.03 -10.47
N VAL A 42 -9.45 -1.84 -9.90
CA VAL A 42 -9.44 -0.56 -10.63
C VAL A 42 -8.07 0.12 -10.51
N ASN A 43 -7.37 0.26 -11.64
CA ASN A 43 -6.08 0.95 -11.75
C ASN A 43 -6.20 2.42 -12.17
N THR A 44 -7.29 3.14 -11.86
CA THR A 44 -7.68 4.35 -12.63
C THR A 44 -7.36 5.71 -12.02
N THR A 45 -6.81 5.82 -10.80
CA THR A 45 -6.38 7.12 -10.24
C THR A 45 -4.93 7.09 -9.77
N PRO A 46 -4.16 8.17 -10.02
CA PRO A 46 -2.75 8.21 -9.64
C PRO A 46 -2.59 8.68 -8.19
N GLY A 47 -1.86 7.91 -7.37
CA GLY A 47 -1.36 8.35 -6.06
C GLY A 47 0.05 8.95 -6.13
N TYR A 48 0.54 9.47 -5.00
CA TYR A 48 1.90 10.00 -4.84
C TYR A 48 2.65 9.19 -3.78
N VAL A 49 3.89 8.79 -4.10
CA VAL A 49 4.81 8.09 -3.20
C VAL A 49 6.06 8.92 -3.07
N ALA A 50 6.48 9.22 -1.84
CA ALA A 50 7.75 9.88 -1.55
C ALA A 50 8.72 8.90 -0.90
N ASN A 51 10.02 9.15 -1.05
CA ASN A 51 11.06 8.54 -0.22
C ASN A 51 11.59 9.59 0.77
N ALA A 52 12.35 9.17 1.78
CA ALA A 52 12.90 10.08 2.81
C ALA A 52 13.78 11.24 2.30
N GLY A 53 14.20 11.22 1.02
CA GLY A 53 15.05 12.25 0.40
C GLY A 53 14.32 13.20 -0.55
N GLU A 54 13.10 12.89 -0.97
CA GLU A 54 12.23 13.78 -1.74
C GLU A 54 11.44 14.70 -0.79
N GLY A 55 11.28 15.98 -1.15
CA GLY A 55 10.86 17.07 -0.25
C GLY A 55 9.62 16.83 0.63
N GLN A 56 9.60 17.56 1.76
CA GLN A 56 8.60 17.63 2.83
C GLN A 56 7.62 16.46 2.96
N ILE A 57 8.12 15.34 3.48
CA ILE A 57 7.30 14.41 4.26
C ILE A 57 6.78 15.17 5.49
N ASP A 58 5.47 15.28 5.62
CA ASP A 58 4.79 15.93 6.74
C ASP A 58 3.70 15.03 7.33
N SER A 59 2.79 15.60 8.13
CA SER A 59 1.65 14.91 8.73
C SER A 59 0.53 14.55 7.74
N THR A 60 0.81 14.51 6.44
CA THR A 60 -0.10 14.02 5.40
C THR A 60 0.44 12.75 4.71
N PHE A 61 1.51 12.18 5.26
CA PHE A 61 2.17 10.98 4.74
C PHE A 61 2.14 9.83 5.74
N SER A 62 1.86 8.63 5.22
CA SER A 62 1.92 7.38 5.98
C SER A 62 3.03 6.48 5.43
N THR A 63 3.66 5.69 6.29
CA THR A 63 4.77 4.80 5.88
C THR A 63 4.22 3.55 5.18
N LEU A 64 4.66 3.29 3.94
CA LEU A 64 4.34 2.07 3.19
C LEU A 64 5.20 0.89 3.63
N GLY A 65 6.46 1.15 3.95
CA GLY A 65 7.43 0.13 4.32
C GLY A 65 8.85 0.59 4.05
N THR A 66 9.79 -0.32 4.29
CA THR A 66 11.21 -0.08 4.09
C THR A 66 11.76 -1.08 3.08
N ALA A 67 12.56 -0.62 2.12
CA ALA A 67 13.44 -1.51 1.38
C ALA A 67 14.87 -1.35 1.87
N VAL A 68 15.54 -2.49 1.99
CA VAL A 68 16.98 -2.56 2.14
C VAL A 68 17.56 -2.87 0.77
N ASN A 69 18.44 -1.98 0.33
CA ASN A 69 19.23 -2.12 -0.87
C ASN A 69 20.67 -2.45 -0.44
N GLY A 70 21.15 -3.63 -0.83
CA GLY A 70 22.39 -4.20 -0.36
C GLY A 70 23.46 -4.19 -1.43
N VAL A 71 24.52 -3.40 -1.23
CA VAL A 71 25.68 -3.39 -2.13
C VAL A 71 26.76 -4.30 -1.59
N ARG A 72 27.31 -5.20 -2.41
CA ARG A 72 28.33 -6.12 -1.92
C ARG A 72 29.64 -5.41 -1.57
N SER A 73 30.22 -5.80 -0.43
CA SER A 73 31.54 -5.36 0.00
C SER A 73 32.64 -6.22 -0.62
N ALA A 74 33.85 -5.68 -0.72
CA ALA A 74 35.03 -6.48 -1.05
C ALA A 74 35.28 -7.53 0.04
N GLY A 75 35.77 -8.70 -0.37
CA GLY A 75 36.01 -9.83 0.52
C GLY A 75 37.17 -10.70 0.05
N SER A 76 37.68 -11.55 0.94
CA SER A 76 38.73 -12.50 0.65
C SER A 76 38.57 -13.77 1.47
N THR A 77 38.85 -14.92 0.86
CA THR A 77 38.94 -16.21 1.53
C THR A 77 40.33 -16.81 1.31
N THR A 78 40.80 -17.58 2.28
CA THR A 78 42.14 -18.16 2.30
C THR A 78 42.08 -19.67 2.42
N GLU A 79 42.98 -20.34 1.73
CA GLU A 79 43.21 -21.77 1.81
C GLU A 79 44.70 -22.01 2.09
N PRO A 80 45.07 -22.80 3.11
CA PRO A 80 46.45 -23.24 3.29
C PRO A 80 46.92 -24.04 2.08
N ASP A 81 48.15 -23.80 1.65
CA ASP A 81 48.88 -24.69 0.74
C ASP A 81 49.06 -26.04 1.45
N ASP A 82 48.50 -27.11 0.89
CA ASP A 82 48.52 -28.42 1.56
C ASP A 82 49.76 -29.26 1.22
N ASP A 83 50.68 -28.70 0.40
CA ASP A 83 51.99 -29.27 0.04
C ASP A 83 51.89 -30.70 -0.53
N THR A 84 50.70 -31.17 -0.94
CA THR A 84 50.54 -32.51 -1.49
C THR A 84 50.81 -32.52 -3.00
N PRO A 85 51.85 -33.23 -3.48
CA PRO A 85 52.18 -33.27 -4.91
C PRO A 85 51.25 -34.25 -5.63
N THR A 86 49.95 -33.96 -5.64
CA THR A 86 48.92 -34.78 -6.29
C THR A 86 48.59 -34.30 -7.69
N GLY A 87 49.52 -33.63 -8.38
CA GLY A 87 49.46 -33.40 -9.84
C GLY A 87 48.24 -32.63 -10.37
N GLY A 88 47.47 -32.00 -9.49
CA GLY A 88 46.38 -31.09 -9.81
C GLY A 88 46.89 -29.65 -9.96
N ALA A 89 46.09 -28.79 -10.57
CA ALA A 89 46.34 -27.36 -10.52
C ALA A 89 45.79 -26.82 -9.20
N GLU A 90 46.67 -26.35 -8.31
CA GLU A 90 46.29 -25.59 -7.12
C GLU A 90 45.37 -24.42 -7.49
N PRO A 91 44.35 -24.09 -6.69
CA PRO A 91 43.95 -24.63 -5.37
C PRO A 91 43.22 -26.00 -5.42
N ASP A 92 43.45 -26.85 -4.43
CA ASP A 92 42.86 -28.19 -4.32
C ASP A 92 41.39 -28.22 -3.80
N THR A 93 40.92 -27.20 -3.09
CA THR A 93 39.51 -27.10 -2.70
C THR A 93 38.76 -25.95 -3.37
N SER A 94 37.43 -26.11 -3.49
CA SER A 94 36.59 -24.99 -3.90
C SER A 94 36.65 -23.92 -2.81
N PHE A 95 37.33 -22.81 -3.09
CA PHE A 95 37.17 -21.59 -2.29
C PHE A 95 35.68 -21.38 -1.99
N GLY A 96 35.30 -21.46 -0.71
CA GLY A 96 33.95 -21.14 -0.27
C GLY A 96 33.56 -19.75 -0.81
N SER A 97 32.28 -19.56 -1.11
CA SER A 97 31.84 -18.27 -1.62
C SER A 97 31.87 -17.26 -0.46
N ASP A 98 32.81 -16.31 -0.49
CA ASP A 98 32.80 -15.16 0.46
C ASP A 98 31.68 -14.16 0.09
N GLN A 99 30.56 -14.67 -0.43
CA GLN A 99 29.46 -13.89 -0.99
C GLN A 99 28.49 -13.33 0.06
N THR A 100 28.90 -13.26 1.33
CA THR A 100 27.97 -13.03 2.44
C THR A 100 27.94 -11.59 2.97
N THR A 101 28.97 -10.78 2.72
CA THR A 101 29.05 -9.42 3.30
C THR A 101 28.46 -8.34 2.39
N LEU A 102 27.37 -7.71 2.85
CA LEU A 102 26.67 -6.61 2.17
C LEU A 102 26.74 -5.32 3.01
N THR A 103 26.94 -4.19 2.34
CA THR A 103 26.70 -2.85 2.89
C THR A 103 25.28 -2.44 2.53
N ASN A 104 24.44 -2.27 3.53
CA ASN A 104 23.02 -2.03 3.34
C ASN A 104 22.67 -0.55 3.45
N THR A 105 21.88 -0.05 2.51
CA THR A 105 21.16 1.22 2.61
C THR A 105 19.68 0.93 2.82
N THR A 106 19.09 1.51 3.85
CA THR A 106 17.65 1.39 4.10
C THR A 106 16.93 2.64 3.61
N THR A 107 15.95 2.44 2.74
CA THR A 107 15.05 3.49 2.25
C THR A 107 13.66 3.25 2.80
N THR A 108 13.10 4.26 3.47
CA THR A 108 11.70 4.25 3.89
C THR A 108 10.85 4.94 2.83
N TYR A 109 9.74 4.30 2.48
CA TYR A 109 8.77 4.81 1.51
C TYR A 109 7.51 5.28 2.21
N TYR A 110 6.98 6.38 1.72
CA TYR A 110 5.82 7.06 2.26
C TYR A 110 4.77 7.26 1.17
N GLN A 111 3.51 7.28 1.57
CA GLN A 111 2.36 7.55 0.71
C GLN A 111 1.60 8.79 1.22
N ALA A 112 1.24 9.72 0.35
CA ALA A 112 0.48 10.93 0.71
C ALA A 112 -1.04 10.70 0.73
N TYR A 113 -1.68 10.77 1.90
CA TYR A 113 -3.14 10.58 2.05
C TYR A 113 -3.92 11.91 2.09
N SER A 114 -3.27 13.02 1.78
CA SER A 114 -3.96 14.30 1.57
C SER A 114 -3.95 14.63 0.08
N HIS A 115 -5.12 14.52 -0.53
CA HIS A 115 -5.36 14.98 -1.89
C HIS A 115 -6.34 16.16 -1.81
N THR A 116 -5.85 17.34 -2.22
CA THR A 116 -6.63 18.59 -2.20
C THR A 116 -7.57 18.73 -3.39
N THR A 117 -7.82 17.66 -4.15
CA THR A 117 -8.74 17.71 -5.29
C THR A 117 -10.11 18.13 -4.78
N ALA A 118 -10.50 19.34 -5.18
CA ALA A 118 -11.72 19.95 -4.71
C ALA A 118 -12.92 19.07 -5.11
N TYR A 119 -13.87 19.00 -4.20
CA TYR A 119 -15.18 18.46 -4.46
C TYR A 119 -15.89 19.29 -5.53
N GLY A 120 -16.37 18.64 -6.59
CA GLY A 120 -17.01 19.30 -7.74
C GLY A 120 -18.53 19.42 -7.61
N SER A 121 -19.14 20.20 -8.49
CA SER A 121 -20.60 20.39 -8.54
C SER A 121 -21.35 19.11 -8.87
N THR A 122 -20.77 18.22 -9.68
CA THR A 122 -21.39 16.93 -10.05
C THR A 122 -21.45 15.98 -8.85
N GLU A 123 -20.40 15.92 -8.05
CA GLU A 123 -20.42 15.16 -6.81
C GLU A 123 -21.40 15.77 -5.78
N GLN A 124 -21.56 17.11 -5.76
CA GLN A 124 -22.57 17.83 -4.96
C GLN A 124 -23.99 17.45 -5.32
N GLU A 125 -24.31 17.40 -6.61
CA GLU A 125 -25.62 16.94 -7.09
C GLU A 125 -25.91 15.49 -6.67
N THR A 126 -24.87 14.65 -6.65
CA THR A 126 -25.02 13.25 -6.23
C THR A 126 -25.38 13.14 -4.74
N LEU A 127 -24.71 13.89 -3.86
CA LEU A 127 -25.07 13.94 -2.43
C LEU A 127 -26.47 14.55 -2.22
N ASN A 128 -26.79 15.62 -2.95
CA ASN A 128 -28.11 16.26 -2.84
C ASN A 128 -29.25 15.32 -3.25
N ASN A 129 -28.98 14.37 -4.14
CA ASN A 129 -29.96 13.38 -4.56
C ASN A 129 -30.09 12.18 -3.61
N MET A 130 -29.31 12.18 -2.53
CA MET A 130 -29.07 11.03 -1.68
C MET A 130 -28.84 11.44 -0.23
N GLY A 131 -29.90 11.45 0.56
CA GLY A 131 -29.79 11.80 1.98
C GLY A 131 -29.59 10.57 2.85
N LEU A 132 -28.66 10.65 3.80
CA LEU A 132 -28.72 9.78 4.97
C LEU A 132 -29.96 10.16 5.80
N LEU A 133 -30.66 9.16 6.31
CA LEU A 133 -31.65 9.43 7.35
C LEU A 133 -30.94 9.41 8.69
N TYR A 134 -31.14 10.46 9.48
CA TYR A 134 -30.61 10.54 10.84
C TYR A 134 -31.64 11.18 11.77
N TRP A 135 -31.57 10.80 13.05
CA TRP A 135 -32.43 11.38 14.08
C TRP A 135 -31.76 12.61 14.69
N SER A 136 -32.46 13.74 14.69
CA SER A 136 -32.07 14.94 15.42
C SER A 136 -33.28 15.50 16.14
N SER A 137 -33.26 15.44 17.47
CA SER A 137 -34.42 15.76 18.30
C SER A 137 -35.05 17.11 17.88
N PRO A 138 -36.38 17.16 17.65
CA PRO A 138 -37.37 16.11 17.88
C PRO A 138 -37.68 15.20 16.68
N ASP A 139 -37.10 15.44 15.50
CA ASP A 139 -37.57 14.83 14.25
C ASP A 139 -36.51 14.00 13.54
N LEU A 140 -37.00 13.14 12.66
CA LEU A 140 -36.21 12.56 11.59
C LEU A 140 -35.79 13.66 10.60
N LYS A 141 -34.51 13.67 10.22
CA LYS A 141 -33.94 14.60 9.25
C LYS A 141 -33.32 13.85 8.08
N ILE A 142 -33.25 14.54 6.95
CA ILE A 142 -32.57 14.10 5.74
C ILE A 142 -31.29 14.91 5.62
N GLY A 143 -30.16 14.24 5.43
CA GLY A 143 -28.87 14.88 5.22
C GLY A 143 -27.72 13.91 5.45
N PRO A 144 -26.47 14.35 5.43
CA PRO A 144 -26.07 15.71 5.10
C PRO A 144 -26.15 16.01 3.60
N ASP A 145 -26.29 17.29 3.29
CA ASP A 145 -26.20 17.88 1.95
C ASP A 145 -24.78 18.41 1.65
N ALA A 146 -23.81 18.14 2.53
CA ALA A 146 -22.42 18.53 2.38
C ALA A 146 -21.48 17.33 2.54
N GLU A 147 -20.42 17.30 1.74
CA GLU A 147 -19.39 16.27 1.84
C GLU A 147 -18.66 16.30 3.19
N THR A 148 -18.40 17.49 3.74
CA THR A 148 -17.69 17.66 5.02
C THR A 148 -18.34 16.86 6.15
N ASP A 149 -19.65 16.77 6.11
CA ASP A 149 -20.45 16.08 7.12
C ASP A 149 -20.37 14.56 6.98
N LEU A 150 -20.27 14.03 5.75
CA LEU A 150 -20.00 12.61 5.49
C LEU A 150 -18.55 12.24 5.84
N VAL A 151 -17.62 13.16 5.58
CA VAL A 151 -16.21 13.03 5.97
C VAL A 151 -16.09 12.84 7.48
N ASP A 152 -16.77 13.70 8.25
CA ASP A 152 -16.78 13.64 9.71
C ASP A 152 -17.59 12.45 10.26
N THR A 153 -18.56 11.95 9.51
CA THR A 153 -19.42 10.85 9.95
C THR A 153 -18.73 9.50 9.94
N LEU A 154 -18.11 9.12 8.81
CA LEU A 154 -17.53 7.78 8.63
C LEU A 154 -16.23 7.78 7.82
N ALA A 155 -16.03 8.71 6.88
CA ALA A 155 -14.88 8.62 5.99
C ALA A 155 -13.55 8.84 6.72
N ASN A 156 -13.46 9.83 7.61
CA ASN A 156 -12.25 10.06 8.42
C ASN A 156 -11.92 8.85 9.31
N HIS A 157 -12.96 8.21 9.87
CA HIS A 157 -12.77 6.99 10.66
C HIS A 157 -12.22 5.85 9.79
N CYS A 158 -12.77 5.63 8.60
CA CYS A 158 -12.24 4.66 7.64
C CYS A 158 -10.78 4.95 7.26
N LEU A 159 -10.45 6.20 6.94
CA LEU A 159 -9.08 6.62 6.61
C LEU A 159 -8.13 6.36 7.78
N THR A 160 -8.56 6.68 9.01
CA THR A 160 -7.77 6.44 10.23
C THR A 160 -7.50 4.95 10.44
N GLN A 161 -8.53 4.11 10.27
CA GLN A 161 -8.39 2.65 10.41
C GLN A 161 -7.54 2.04 9.29
N MET A 162 -7.64 2.55 8.06
CA MET A 162 -6.74 2.19 6.95
C MET A 162 -5.27 2.56 7.24
N GLU A 163 -5.03 3.67 7.94
CA GLU A 163 -3.68 4.17 8.19
C GLU A 163 -2.99 3.52 9.39
N THR A 164 -3.73 3.39 10.51
CA THR A 164 -3.16 3.06 11.82
C THR A 164 -3.90 1.94 12.55
N GLY A 165 -5.05 1.51 12.03
CA GLY A 165 -5.92 0.51 12.64
C GLY A 165 -5.73 -0.87 12.01
N ASP A 166 -6.80 -1.38 11.41
CA ASP A 166 -6.80 -2.69 10.75
C ASP A 166 -6.10 -2.72 9.40
N GLU A 167 -5.73 -1.57 8.82
CA GLU A 167 -5.03 -1.46 7.54
C GLU A 167 -5.80 -1.99 6.32
N VAL A 168 -7.07 -2.40 6.44
CA VAL A 168 -7.85 -2.89 5.30
C VAL A 168 -8.09 -1.73 4.33
N GLY A 169 -7.70 -1.92 3.06
CA GLY A 169 -7.70 -0.87 2.05
C GLY A 169 -6.36 -0.16 1.88
N SER A 170 -5.33 -0.51 2.67
CA SER A 170 -4.00 0.10 2.58
C SER A 170 -2.98 -0.76 1.82
N TYR A 171 -1.87 -0.13 1.43
CA TYR A 171 -0.73 -0.77 0.78
C TYR A 171 0.47 -0.92 1.72
N ARG A 172 1.26 -1.97 1.51
CA ARG A 172 2.54 -2.20 2.16
C ARG A 172 3.61 -2.65 1.17
N ILE A 173 4.86 -2.35 1.47
CA ILE A 173 6.03 -2.85 0.72
C ILE A 173 6.76 -3.89 1.57
N ALA A 174 6.90 -5.10 1.05
CA ALA A 174 7.58 -6.19 1.74
C ALA A 174 8.03 -7.29 0.76
N THR A 175 9.03 -8.07 1.16
CA THR A 175 9.54 -9.21 0.37
C THR A 175 8.61 -10.44 0.41
N SER A 176 7.69 -10.47 1.37
CA SER A 176 6.64 -11.48 1.52
C SER A 176 5.36 -10.81 2.03
N ALA A 177 4.23 -11.51 2.00
CA ALA A 177 2.97 -10.98 2.48
C ALA A 177 3.16 -10.42 3.90
N PRO A 178 2.78 -9.16 4.19
CA PRO A 178 2.96 -8.57 5.51
C PRO A 178 2.11 -9.31 6.55
N ASN A 179 2.66 -10.34 7.16
CA ASN A 179 1.92 -11.23 8.04
C ASN A 179 2.60 -11.34 9.39
N THR A 180 2.96 -10.23 10.06
CA THR A 180 3.47 -10.34 11.45
C THR A 180 3.76 -9.06 12.24
N ALA A 181 3.74 -7.85 11.66
CA ALA A 181 3.98 -6.65 12.45
C ALA A 181 2.64 -6.01 12.86
N SER A 182 2.43 -5.81 14.17
CA SER A 182 1.35 -5.00 14.77
C SER A 182 -0.02 -5.65 15.06
N GLY A 183 -0.17 -6.98 15.05
CA GLY A 183 -1.47 -7.63 15.36
C GLY A 183 -2.46 -7.63 14.18
N ILE A 184 -1.96 -7.30 13.00
CA ILE A 184 -2.68 -7.20 11.74
C ILE A 184 -2.48 -8.51 10.99
N THR A 185 -3.54 -9.31 10.83
CA THR A 185 -3.47 -10.63 10.19
C THR A 185 -4.42 -10.73 8.99
N GLY A 186 -4.00 -11.46 7.96
CA GLY A 186 -4.85 -11.92 6.86
C GLY A 186 -5.06 -10.92 5.71
N GLY A 187 -5.56 -11.45 4.59
CA GLY A 187 -6.10 -10.65 3.48
C GLY A 187 -5.12 -9.88 2.60
N TRP A 188 -3.83 -10.22 2.56
CA TRP A 188 -2.89 -9.51 1.67
C TRP A 188 -2.86 -10.11 0.26
N VAL A 189 -3.00 -9.26 -0.75
CA VAL A 189 -2.93 -9.61 -2.17
C VAL A 189 -1.69 -8.97 -2.78
N ASP A 190 -0.90 -9.78 -3.50
CA ASP A 190 0.27 -9.32 -4.27
C ASP A 190 -0.19 -8.46 -5.46
N LYS A 191 0.34 -7.23 -5.54
CA LYS A 191 0.05 -6.26 -6.61
C LYS A 191 1.23 -6.09 -7.57
N GLY A 192 2.26 -6.91 -7.44
CA GLY A 192 3.42 -6.95 -8.31
C GLY A 192 4.71 -6.49 -7.64
N THR A 193 5.79 -6.58 -8.40
CA THR A 193 7.13 -6.15 -7.97
C THR A 193 7.17 -4.64 -7.85
N PHE A 194 7.54 -4.16 -6.66
CA PHE A 194 7.72 -2.75 -6.33
C PHE A 194 9.18 -2.33 -6.52
N PHE A 195 10.11 -3.12 -6.00
CA PHE A 195 11.55 -2.87 -6.06
C PHE A 195 12.31 -4.20 -6.13
N LEU A 196 13.36 -4.22 -6.94
CA LEU A 196 14.27 -5.36 -7.04
C LEU A 196 15.64 -4.91 -6.54
N ASP A 197 16.10 -5.53 -5.46
CA ASP A 197 17.45 -5.35 -4.95
C ASP A 197 18.39 -6.31 -5.69
N THR A 198 19.40 -5.82 -6.39
CA THR A 198 20.37 -6.64 -7.13
C THR A 198 21.80 -6.46 -6.60
N ILE A 199 22.57 -7.54 -6.57
CA ILE A 199 23.92 -7.53 -5.99
C ILE A 199 25.01 -7.35 -7.06
N TYR A 200 24.96 -8.20 -8.10
CA TYR A 200 25.94 -8.25 -9.19
C TYR A 200 25.28 -8.60 -10.50
N SER A 201 25.48 -7.79 -11.55
CA SER A 201 24.77 -8.01 -12.81
C SER A 201 23.28 -8.31 -12.52
N ALA A 202 22.55 -9.10 -13.31
CA ALA A 202 21.12 -9.33 -13.07
C ALA A 202 20.78 -10.22 -11.85
N ALA A 203 21.72 -10.50 -10.93
CA ALA A 203 21.48 -11.38 -9.77
C ALA A 203 20.70 -10.66 -8.66
N THR A 204 19.49 -11.14 -8.38
CA THR A 204 18.58 -10.60 -7.36
C THR A 204 19.00 -11.01 -5.94
N ASN A 205 19.14 -10.03 -5.04
CA ASN A 205 19.25 -10.22 -3.60
C ASN A 205 17.87 -10.43 -2.96
N ALA A 206 16.95 -9.52 -3.27
CA ALA A 206 15.61 -9.49 -2.72
C ALA A 206 14.63 -8.85 -3.70
N THR A 207 13.41 -9.39 -3.72
CA THR A 207 12.29 -8.81 -4.49
C THR A 207 11.29 -8.23 -3.50
N TYR A 208 11.16 -6.92 -3.47
CA TYR A 208 10.13 -6.23 -2.72
C TYR A 208 8.89 -6.10 -3.59
N LYS A 209 7.75 -6.50 -3.01
CA LYS A 209 6.45 -6.46 -3.65
C LYS A 209 5.56 -5.43 -2.98
N LEU A 210 4.60 -4.92 -3.74
CA LEU A 210 3.50 -4.17 -3.19
C LEU A 210 2.38 -5.12 -2.80
N TRP A 211 1.89 -4.98 -1.59
CA TRP A 211 0.80 -5.78 -1.05
C TRP A 211 -0.38 -4.88 -0.72
N LEU A 212 -1.59 -5.27 -1.13
CA LEU A 212 -2.84 -4.62 -0.76
C LEU A 212 -3.54 -5.46 0.30
N LYS A 213 -3.95 -4.86 1.42
CA LYS A 213 -4.79 -5.56 2.40
C LYS A 213 -6.26 -5.46 2.02
N THR A 214 -6.90 -6.60 1.78
CA THR A 214 -8.31 -6.68 1.37
C THR A 214 -9.25 -7.11 2.49
N ALA A 215 -8.76 -7.78 3.54
CA ALA A 215 -9.59 -8.23 4.66
C ALA A 215 -8.77 -8.55 5.91
N ASN A 216 -9.44 -8.67 7.06
CA ASN A 216 -8.86 -9.27 8.26
C ASN A 216 -8.97 -10.80 8.22
N THR A 217 -8.10 -11.51 8.96
CA THR A 217 -8.26 -12.97 9.17
C THR A 217 -9.57 -13.32 9.85
N THR A 218 -9.97 -12.52 10.84
CA THR A 218 -11.26 -12.63 11.51
C THR A 218 -12.03 -11.37 11.23
N GLU A 219 -13.11 -11.52 10.48
CA GLU A 219 -13.98 -10.42 10.14
C GLU A 219 -15.02 -10.20 11.24
N PRO A 220 -15.44 -8.94 11.49
CA PRO A 220 -16.59 -8.68 12.34
C PRO A 220 -17.87 -9.29 11.74
N SER A 221 -18.91 -9.39 12.56
CA SER A 221 -20.25 -9.80 12.10
C SER A 221 -20.76 -8.90 10.98
N THR A 222 -21.67 -9.40 10.16
CA THR A 222 -22.31 -8.62 9.10
C THR A 222 -23.01 -7.37 9.65
N PRO A 223 -22.80 -6.17 9.06
CA PRO A 223 -23.51 -4.95 9.46
C PRO A 223 -25.01 -5.06 9.15
N ALA A 224 -25.82 -4.37 9.95
CA ALA A 224 -27.22 -4.17 9.64
C ALA A 224 -27.38 -3.31 8.37
N ASN A 225 -28.43 -3.54 7.60
CA ASN A 225 -28.79 -2.70 6.46
C ASN A 225 -29.19 -1.30 6.94
N TYR A 226 -28.74 -0.26 6.25
CA TYR A 226 -29.06 1.12 6.61
C TYR A 226 -30.18 1.70 5.76
N ILE A 227 -30.73 2.80 6.24
CA ILE A 227 -31.84 3.50 5.62
C ILE A 227 -31.35 4.81 5.02
N ARG A 228 -31.78 5.10 3.80
CA ARG A 228 -31.49 6.34 3.10
C ARG A 228 -32.73 6.94 2.44
N TRP A 229 -32.63 8.22 2.11
CA TRP A 229 -33.61 8.95 1.32
C TRP A 229 -33.21 8.84 -0.16
N ASP A 230 -34.16 8.48 -1.00
CA ASP A 230 -34.02 8.56 -2.46
C ASP A 230 -34.80 9.78 -2.97
N SER A 231 -34.09 10.85 -3.35
CA SER A 231 -34.75 12.04 -3.88
C SER A 231 -35.39 11.79 -5.26
N THR A 232 -34.87 10.81 -6.02
CA THR A 232 -35.33 10.51 -7.38
C THR A 232 -36.77 10.00 -7.35
N ASN A 233 -37.07 9.15 -6.38
CA ASN A 233 -38.41 8.58 -6.19
C ASN A 233 -39.19 9.22 -5.03
N SER A 234 -38.56 10.13 -4.27
CA SER A 234 -39.12 10.75 -3.06
C SER A 234 -39.59 9.73 -2.02
N GLU A 235 -38.74 8.75 -1.72
CA GLU A 235 -39.07 7.66 -0.80
C GLU A 235 -37.90 7.24 0.09
N ILE A 236 -38.23 6.54 1.18
CA ILE A 236 -37.25 5.91 2.08
C ILE A 236 -36.89 4.54 1.52
N GLN A 237 -35.60 4.27 1.39
CA GLN A 237 -35.05 3.02 0.87
C GLN A 237 -34.23 2.30 1.94
N LEU A 238 -34.39 0.98 2.02
CA LEU A 238 -33.50 0.10 2.76
C LEU A 238 -32.38 -0.33 1.84
N GLU A 239 -31.14 -0.10 2.25
CA GLU A 239 -29.96 -0.42 1.45
C GLU A 239 -29.07 -1.46 2.14
N SER A 240 -28.58 -2.39 1.34
CA SER A 240 -27.72 -3.46 1.81
C SER A 240 -26.34 -2.93 2.18
N SER A 241 -25.86 -3.29 3.38
CA SER A 241 -24.50 -2.94 3.82
C SER A 241 -23.41 -3.86 3.29
N THR A 242 -23.80 -4.96 2.63
CA THR A 242 -22.87 -5.94 2.05
C THR A 242 -23.01 -6.09 0.55
N ASP A 243 -23.95 -5.38 -0.10
CA ASP A 243 -24.08 -5.41 -1.55
C ASP A 243 -23.02 -4.51 -2.19
N TYR A 244 -22.03 -5.15 -2.81
CA TYR A 244 -20.95 -4.47 -3.52
C TYR A 244 -21.31 -4.01 -4.93
N SER A 245 -22.54 -4.25 -5.41
CA SER A 245 -22.98 -3.82 -6.73
C SER A 245 -23.24 -2.31 -6.81
N ALA A 246 -23.36 -1.80 -8.04
CA ALA A 246 -23.68 -0.39 -8.33
C ALA A 246 -25.05 0.06 -7.78
N SER A 247 -25.88 -0.85 -7.27
CA SER A 247 -27.17 -0.54 -6.66
C SER A 247 -27.02 0.11 -5.27
N SER A 248 -25.90 -0.12 -4.58
CA SER A 248 -25.61 0.48 -3.28
C SER A 248 -25.10 1.90 -3.48
N LYS A 249 -26.04 2.82 -3.56
CA LYS A 249 -25.79 4.19 -3.98
C LYS A 249 -25.02 4.99 -2.93
N ILE A 250 -25.36 5.00 -1.63
CA ILE A 250 -24.70 5.97 -0.70
C ILE A 250 -23.26 5.55 -0.40
N ILE A 251 -23.02 4.25 -0.29
CA ILE A 251 -21.66 3.75 -0.10
C ILE A 251 -20.84 4.00 -1.37
N ASN A 252 -21.32 3.63 -2.56
CA ASN A 252 -20.53 3.82 -3.80
C ASN A 252 -20.38 5.28 -4.20
N ASP A 253 -21.50 6.00 -4.24
CA ASP A 253 -21.58 7.30 -4.88
C ASP A 253 -21.17 8.44 -3.97
N ALA A 254 -21.15 8.23 -2.65
CA ALA A 254 -20.69 9.20 -1.67
C ALA A 254 -19.42 8.71 -0.95
N TYR A 255 -19.55 7.76 -0.02
CA TYR A 255 -18.44 7.38 0.86
C TYR A 255 -17.21 6.86 0.13
N LEU A 256 -17.38 5.96 -0.85
CA LEU A 256 -16.26 5.46 -1.63
C LEU A 256 -15.62 6.56 -2.45
N LYS A 257 -16.36 7.52 -3.03
CA LYS A 257 -15.75 8.64 -3.77
C LYS A 257 -14.98 9.58 -2.84
N ILE A 258 -15.50 9.81 -1.63
CA ILE A 258 -14.84 10.60 -0.58
C ILE A 258 -13.53 9.93 -0.17
N ILE A 259 -13.57 8.63 0.13
CA ILE A 259 -12.41 7.82 0.50
C ILE A 259 -11.46 7.74 -0.68
N TYR A 260 -11.92 7.47 -1.89
CA TYR A 260 -11.10 7.38 -3.10
C TYR A 260 -10.33 8.66 -3.42
N ARG A 261 -10.92 9.83 -3.14
CA ARG A 261 -10.23 11.11 -3.31
C ARG A 261 -9.24 11.42 -2.19
N ARG A 262 -9.30 10.75 -1.04
CA ARG A 262 -8.46 11.01 0.13
C ARG A 262 -7.50 9.88 0.45
N HIS A 263 -7.80 8.68 0.00
CA HIS A 263 -7.00 7.48 0.17
C HIS A 263 -6.23 7.21 -1.12
N LEU A 264 -4.99 6.76 -0.97
CA LEU A 264 -4.09 6.53 -2.09
C LEU A 264 -4.49 5.35 -2.96
N LEU A 265 -4.17 5.50 -4.24
CA LEU A 265 -4.11 4.43 -5.24
C LEU A 265 -2.68 4.33 -5.77
N TYR A 266 -2.18 3.11 -5.95
CA TYR A 266 -0.85 2.88 -6.49
C TYR A 266 -0.93 2.16 -7.85
N ASN A 267 -0.09 2.58 -8.78
CA ASN A 267 0.07 1.94 -10.08
C ASN A 267 1.55 1.84 -10.44
N VAL A 268 2.09 0.62 -10.57
CA VAL A 268 3.44 0.37 -11.10
C VAL A 268 3.35 0.39 -12.63
N SER A 269 4.19 1.20 -13.25
CA SER A 269 4.47 1.11 -14.68
C SER A 269 5.93 0.75 -14.90
N THR A 270 6.16 -0.30 -15.67
CA THR A 270 7.51 -0.61 -16.18
C THR A 270 7.84 0.18 -17.46
N THR A 271 6.90 0.99 -17.94
CA THR A 271 7.05 1.82 -19.15
C THR A 271 7.17 3.31 -18.82
N ASN A 272 8.12 3.99 -19.46
CA ASN A 272 8.45 5.42 -19.29
C ASN A 272 7.42 6.34 -19.98
N SER A 273 6.14 6.16 -19.69
CA SER A 273 5.05 7.00 -20.22
C SER A 273 4.16 7.49 -19.07
N GLY A 274 3.92 8.80 -19.01
CA GLY A 274 3.10 9.44 -17.97
C GLY A 274 3.84 10.50 -17.16
N THR A 275 3.18 11.05 -16.12
CA THR A 275 3.82 11.97 -15.15
C THR A 275 4.45 11.16 -14.03
N HIS A 276 5.79 11.19 -13.94
CA HIS A 276 6.54 10.47 -12.91
C HIS A 276 6.30 11.07 -11.52
N ARG A 277 6.00 10.23 -10.55
CA ARG A 277 5.75 10.62 -9.15
C ARG A 277 6.75 10.02 -8.16
N GLY A 278 7.92 9.59 -8.66
CA GLY A 278 9.03 9.06 -7.87
C GLY A 278 9.93 8.12 -8.71
N THR A 279 11.14 7.88 -8.24
CA THR A 279 12.09 6.89 -8.81
C THR A 279 12.63 5.98 -7.69
N PHE A 280 12.86 4.71 -7.99
CA PHE A 280 13.56 3.80 -7.07
C PHE A 280 14.98 3.54 -7.57
N GLU A 281 15.94 3.65 -6.66
CA GLU A 281 17.36 3.41 -6.94
C GLU A 281 17.72 1.98 -6.52
N ASP A 282 18.14 1.16 -7.49
CA ASP A 282 18.88 -0.08 -7.26
C ASP A 282 20.37 0.23 -7.36
N LYS A 283 21.12 0.00 -6.27
CA LYS A 283 22.51 0.44 -6.13
C LYS A 283 23.39 -0.76 -6.32
N LYS A 284 24.08 -0.84 -7.47
CA LYS A 284 24.90 -2.01 -7.80
C LYS A 284 26.26 -1.61 -8.34
N TYR A 285 27.22 -2.51 -8.20
CA TYR A 285 28.46 -2.43 -8.97
C TYR A 285 28.25 -3.11 -10.32
N ASP A 286 28.74 -2.46 -11.39
CA ASP A 286 28.63 -2.98 -12.77
C ASP A 286 29.32 -4.33 -12.98
N SER A 287 30.35 -4.63 -12.19
CA SER A 287 31.17 -5.83 -12.35
C SER A 287 31.84 -6.22 -11.03
N TYR A 288 32.56 -7.33 -11.07
CA TYR A 288 33.49 -7.70 -10.01
C TYR A 288 34.72 -8.37 -10.61
N THR A 289 35.82 -8.32 -9.87
CA THR A 289 37.01 -9.12 -10.11
C THR A 289 37.06 -10.28 -9.13
N ASN A 290 37.58 -11.41 -9.59
CA ASN A 290 37.87 -12.59 -8.80
C ASN A 290 39.32 -12.96 -9.07
N VAL A 291 40.20 -12.65 -8.12
CA VAL A 291 41.65 -12.81 -8.27
C VAL A 291 42.13 -13.83 -7.26
N LEU A 292 42.78 -14.87 -7.75
CA LEU A 292 43.57 -15.77 -6.94
C LEU A 292 44.99 -15.22 -6.83
N SER A 293 45.53 -15.21 -5.62
CA SER A 293 46.90 -14.82 -5.31
C SER A 293 47.54 -15.85 -4.38
N GLY A 294 48.86 -16.00 -4.48
CA GLY A 294 49.62 -16.94 -3.65
C GLY A 294 50.32 -18.06 -4.43
N PRO A 295 50.97 -18.98 -3.71
CA PRO A 295 51.01 -19.03 -2.25
C PRO A 295 51.94 -17.94 -1.68
N SER A 296 51.52 -17.28 -0.60
CA SER A 296 52.35 -16.36 0.18
C SER A 296 52.37 -16.83 1.62
N GLY A 297 53.52 -17.30 2.10
CA GLY A 297 53.63 -17.93 3.41
C GLY A 297 52.84 -19.25 3.54
N GLY A 298 52.68 -19.99 2.44
CA GLY A 298 51.93 -21.26 2.41
C GLY A 298 50.41 -21.09 2.43
N VAL A 299 49.90 -19.98 1.88
CA VAL A 299 48.46 -19.69 1.81
C VAL A 299 48.11 -19.11 0.45
N TYR A 300 47.08 -19.66 -0.18
CA TYR A 300 46.39 -19.07 -1.33
C TYR A 300 45.23 -18.19 -0.84
N THR A 301 45.14 -16.98 -1.40
CA THR A 301 44.08 -16.02 -1.09
C THR A 301 43.30 -15.71 -2.35
N ARG A 302 41.99 -15.95 -2.31
CA ARG A 302 41.06 -15.51 -3.35
C ARG A 302 40.33 -14.26 -2.90
N THR A 303 40.51 -13.17 -3.64
CA THR A 303 39.92 -11.86 -3.36
C THR A 303 38.82 -11.55 -4.37
N TYR A 304 37.66 -11.13 -3.86
CA TYR A 304 36.54 -10.65 -4.65
C TYR A 304 36.40 -9.15 -4.44
N THR A 305 36.63 -8.37 -5.50
CA THR A 305 36.50 -6.90 -5.41
C THR A 305 35.41 -6.44 -6.37
N PRO A 306 34.35 -5.76 -5.89
CA PRO A 306 33.41 -5.07 -6.77
C PRO A 306 34.16 -4.05 -7.63
N THR A 307 33.86 -4.00 -8.92
CA THR A 307 34.54 -3.11 -9.88
C THR A 307 33.53 -2.39 -10.77
N GLY A 308 33.97 -1.29 -11.38
CA GLY A 308 33.10 -0.37 -12.10
C GLY A 308 32.51 0.70 -11.19
N SER A 309 31.74 1.62 -11.78
CA SER A 309 31.03 2.64 -11.01
C SER A 309 29.89 1.98 -10.23
N LEU A 310 29.55 2.56 -9.07
CA LEU A 310 28.24 2.31 -8.49
C LEU A 310 27.22 2.89 -9.47
N VAL A 311 26.43 2.03 -10.09
CA VAL A 311 25.32 2.46 -10.94
C VAL A 311 24.11 2.53 -10.05
N ASP A 312 23.62 3.75 -9.86
CA ASP A 312 22.23 3.98 -9.47
C ASP A 312 21.41 3.61 -10.70
N ASN A 313 21.04 2.34 -10.80
CA ASN A 313 20.11 1.93 -11.83
C ASN A 313 18.78 2.54 -11.39
N THR A 314 18.42 3.69 -11.96
CA THR A 314 17.07 4.23 -11.93
C THR A 314 16.18 3.15 -12.53
N GLY A 315 15.63 2.28 -11.69
CA GLY A 315 14.72 1.24 -12.15
C GLY A 315 13.50 1.92 -12.76
N PRO A 316 13.06 1.57 -13.97
CA PRO A 316 11.87 2.16 -14.56
C PRO A 316 10.65 1.56 -13.87
N TYR A 317 10.32 2.05 -12.68
CA TYR A 317 9.03 1.82 -12.05
C TYR A 317 8.38 3.20 -11.92
N TYR A 318 7.75 3.61 -13.01
CA TYR A 318 7.08 4.87 -13.15
C TYR A 318 5.65 4.78 -12.60
N PHE A 319 5.11 5.93 -12.23
CA PHE A 319 3.70 6.04 -11.85
C PHE A 319 2.92 6.43 -13.11
N ILE A 320 2.01 5.58 -13.59
CA ILE A 320 1.10 5.96 -14.69
C ILE A 320 -0.09 6.73 -14.13
N THR A 321 -0.42 7.86 -14.77
CA THR A 321 -1.76 8.45 -14.79
C THR A 321 -2.62 7.82 -15.90
N PRO A 322 -3.78 7.22 -15.59
CA PRO A 322 -4.85 7.10 -16.56
C PRO A 322 -5.66 8.40 -16.53
N GLY A 323 -5.47 9.23 -17.55
CA GLY A 323 -6.22 10.48 -17.72
C GLY A 323 -5.72 11.60 -16.81
N GLN A 324 -5.32 12.70 -17.45
CA GLN A 324 -5.10 13.96 -16.74
C GLN A 324 -6.40 14.41 -16.07
N ARG A 325 -6.35 14.70 -14.78
CA ARG A 325 -7.09 15.83 -14.22
C ARG A 325 -6.09 16.69 -13.46
N THR A 326 -5.68 17.77 -14.13
CA THR A 326 -5.09 18.96 -13.52
C THR A 326 -6.01 19.53 -12.43
N PRO A 327 -5.49 20.38 -11.52
CA PRO A 327 -6.26 21.03 -10.47
C PRO A 327 -7.61 21.61 -10.92
#